data_AF-A0A402A128-F1
#
_entry.id   AF-A0A402A128-F1
#
_cell.length_a   1.000
_cell.length_b   1.000
_cell.length_c   1.000
_cell.angle_alpha   90.00
_cell.angle_beta   90.00
_cell.angle_gamma   90.00
#
_symmetry.space_group_name_H-M   'P 1'
#
loop_
_entity.id
_entity.type
_entity.pdbx_description
1 polymer ?
#
loop_
_entity_poly.entity_id
_entity_poly.type
_entity_poly.pdbx_seq_one_letter_code
_entity_poly.pdbx_strand_id
1 'polypeptide(L)'
;MLNFDPQGLIPAVVVDDASGAVLMVAFMNEEAVRLTRESGQTHFFSRSRQKIWHKGEQSGNFQEVRAIFVNCEESSLLVRVKQHGDAACHDGYQSCYYRQLLPDDSYQQIGERVFDPAEVYTQLQAHPVEEKEHESPAQIMAEKVAKVRADVKTQLEDQLRQLYGVYVYLRDNDLSTESNTSRLLHESNKEDHSYLASRLADELQELSDVQTGEHVHSGRESDTILEGSQVGYWLFLLASASTIPYDTFAPHSALLEGYEGGYSEARVIELRQECLTSFASQDQEQIIKGLRTGFSLIGWACAQAGVSPEGPAEFDLAQMSRKGLVK
;
A
#
# COMPACT_ATOMS: atom_id res chain seq x y z
N MET A 1 -4.11 -15.47 -20.78
CA MET A 1 -2.97 -15.68 -19.87
C MET A 1 -3.50 -15.38 -18.48
N LEU A 2 -3.27 -16.24 -17.48
CA LEU A 2 -3.92 -16.06 -16.16
C LEU A 2 -3.65 -14.66 -15.59
N ASN A 3 -4.71 -14.02 -15.09
CA ASN A 3 -4.68 -12.69 -14.51
C ASN A 3 -4.50 -12.82 -13.00
N PHE A 4 -3.25 -12.69 -12.56
CA PHE A 4 -2.93 -12.61 -11.14
C PHE A 4 -3.27 -11.21 -10.60
N ASP A 5 -3.63 -11.12 -9.33
CA ASP A 5 -3.81 -9.84 -8.63
C ASP A 5 -2.49 -9.06 -8.52
N PRO A 6 -2.48 -7.80 -8.04
CA PRO A 6 -1.25 -7.02 -7.90
C PRO A 6 -0.22 -7.63 -6.93
N GLN A 7 -0.61 -8.62 -6.11
CA GLN A 7 0.31 -9.38 -5.25
C GLN A 7 0.85 -10.64 -5.94
N GLY A 8 0.52 -10.87 -7.21
CA GLY A 8 0.94 -12.04 -7.98
C GLY A 8 0.20 -13.31 -7.59
N LEU A 9 -1.02 -13.20 -7.06
CA LEU A 9 -1.82 -14.32 -6.57
C LEU A 9 -3.12 -14.52 -7.37
N ILE A 10 -3.58 -15.76 -7.42
CA ILE A 10 -4.88 -16.14 -8.00
C ILE A 10 -5.62 -17.05 -7.00
N PRO A 11 -6.89 -16.77 -6.67
CA PRO A 11 -7.68 -17.66 -5.84
C PRO A 11 -8.00 -18.96 -6.59
N ALA A 12 -7.90 -20.08 -5.88
CA ALA A 12 -8.22 -21.41 -6.36
C ALA A 12 -9.26 -22.07 -5.45
N VAL A 13 -10.45 -22.31 -6.01
CA VAL A 13 -11.51 -23.10 -5.38
C VAL A 13 -11.23 -24.57 -5.65
N VAL A 14 -11.07 -25.36 -4.60
CA VAL A 14 -10.83 -26.80 -4.70
C VAL A 14 -12.14 -27.53 -4.45
N VAL A 15 -12.54 -28.35 -5.41
CA VAL A 15 -13.76 -29.17 -5.32
C VAL A 15 -13.41 -30.64 -5.48
N ASP A 16 -14.11 -31.49 -4.74
CA ASP A 16 -14.01 -32.93 -4.91
C ASP A 16 -14.63 -33.35 -6.25
N ASP A 17 -13.92 -34.15 -7.03
CA ASP A 17 -14.33 -34.54 -8.37
C ASP A 17 -15.53 -35.51 -8.36
N ALA A 18 -15.67 -36.33 -7.32
CA ALA A 18 -16.75 -37.31 -7.25
C ALA A 18 -18.06 -36.71 -6.73
N SER A 19 -18.00 -35.96 -5.63
CA SER A 19 -19.17 -35.42 -4.93
C SER A 19 -19.56 -34.01 -5.37
N GLY A 20 -18.63 -33.26 -5.96
CA GLY A 20 -18.82 -31.83 -6.25
C GLY A 20 -18.76 -30.92 -5.02
N ALA A 21 -18.44 -31.47 -3.84
CA ALA A 21 -18.31 -30.68 -2.62
C ALA A 21 -17.13 -29.70 -2.71
N VAL A 22 -17.34 -28.45 -2.27
CA VAL A 22 -16.24 -27.50 -2.08
C VAL A 22 -15.42 -27.94 -0.87
N LEU A 23 -14.14 -28.21 -1.09
CA LEU A 23 -13.22 -28.67 -0.05
C LEU A 23 -12.53 -27.50 0.65
N MET A 24 -11.97 -26.58 -0.13
CA MET A 24 -11.24 -25.43 0.39
C MET A 24 -11.05 -24.35 -0.67
N VAL A 25 -10.67 -23.15 -0.22
CA VAL A 25 -10.11 -22.09 -1.06
C VAL A 25 -8.71 -21.77 -0.57
N ALA A 26 -7.78 -21.61 -1.51
CA ALA A 26 -6.42 -21.15 -1.24
C ALA A 26 -5.93 -20.28 -2.40
N PHE A 27 -4.77 -19.65 -2.22
CA PHE A 27 -4.14 -18.82 -3.25
C PHE A 27 -3.00 -19.58 -3.91
N MET A 28 -2.78 -19.34 -5.19
CA MET A 28 -1.62 -19.80 -5.96
C MET A 28 -0.90 -18.57 -6.53
N ASN A 29 0.43 -18.57 -6.51
CA ASN A 29 1.22 -17.70 -7.39
C ASN A 29 1.55 -18.45 -8.69
N GLU A 30 2.21 -17.79 -9.64
CA GLU A 30 2.57 -18.39 -10.93
C GLU A 30 3.31 -19.73 -10.78
N GLU A 31 4.27 -19.79 -9.86
CA GLU A 31 5.05 -21.00 -9.60
C GLU A 31 4.20 -22.13 -9.01
N ALA A 32 3.27 -21.83 -8.08
CA ALA A 32 2.36 -22.85 -7.53
C ALA A 32 1.41 -23.41 -8.60
N VAL A 33 0.95 -22.57 -9.55
CA VAL A 33 0.17 -23.03 -10.70
C VAL A 33 1.02 -23.96 -11.59
N ARG A 34 2.27 -23.57 -11.88
CA ARG A 34 3.21 -24.37 -12.66
C ARG A 34 3.45 -25.74 -12.02
N LEU A 35 3.82 -25.78 -10.74
CA LEU A 35 4.05 -27.01 -9.99
C LEU A 35 2.81 -27.89 -9.91
N THR A 36 1.62 -27.28 -9.74
CA THR A 36 0.35 -28.02 -9.74
C THR A 36 0.10 -28.73 -11.07
N ARG A 37 0.37 -28.05 -12.20
CA ARG A 37 0.21 -28.63 -13.54
C ARG A 37 1.23 -29.72 -13.83
N GLU A 38 2.46 -29.57 -13.35
CA GLU A 38 3.54 -30.52 -13.59
C GLU A 38 3.43 -31.78 -12.74
N SER A 39 3.13 -31.63 -11.45
CA SER A 39 3.03 -32.76 -10.52
C SER A 39 1.69 -33.49 -10.58
N GLY A 40 0.64 -32.83 -11.08
CA GLY A 40 -0.73 -33.33 -10.97
C GLY A 40 -1.26 -33.33 -9.53
N GLN A 41 -0.62 -32.59 -8.61
CA GLN A 41 -1.05 -32.46 -7.21
C GLN A 41 -1.14 -30.98 -6.83
N THR A 42 -2.05 -30.62 -5.92
CA THR A 42 -2.26 -29.20 -5.59
C THR A 42 -1.11 -28.60 -4.78
N HIS A 43 -0.53 -27.54 -5.34
CA HIS A 43 0.46 -26.69 -4.70
C HIS A 43 -0.16 -25.31 -4.50
N PHE A 44 -0.01 -24.75 -3.31
CA PHE A 44 -0.58 -23.46 -2.96
C PHE A 44 0.48 -22.53 -2.43
N PHE A 45 0.24 -21.23 -2.52
CA PHE A 45 1.07 -20.20 -1.91
C PHE A 45 0.46 -19.76 -0.58
N SER A 46 1.21 -19.92 0.50
CA SER A 46 0.81 -19.46 1.83
C SER A 46 1.13 -17.98 1.97
N ARG A 47 0.12 -17.10 1.98
CA ARG A 47 0.30 -15.65 2.14
C ARG A 47 1.00 -15.25 3.44
N SER A 48 0.76 -15.97 4.54
CA SER A 48 1.41 -15.72 5.82
C SER A 48 2.86 -16.22 5.86
N ARG A 49 3.14 -17.39 5.25
CA ARG A 49 4.48 -18.00 5.26
C ARG A 49 5.34 -17.62 4.05
N GLN A 50 4.76 -16.90 3.08
CA GLN A 50 5.35 -16.47 1.81
C GLN A 50 6.11 -17.61 1.09
N LYS A 51 5.53 -18.80 1.13
CA LYS A 51 6.12 -20.01 0.57
C LYS A 51 5.07 -20.88 -0.08
N ILE A 52 5.51 -21.63 -1.08
CA ILE A 52 4.73 -22.70 -1.66
C ILE A 52 4.67 -23.85 -0.65
N TRP A 53 3.51 -24.50 -0.58
CA TRP A 53 3.35 -25.73 0.18
C TRP A 53 2.54 -26.72 -0.65
N HIS A 54 2.93 -27.97 -0.55
CA HIS A 54 2.28 -29.08 -1.22
C HIS A 54 1.18 -29.65 -0.32
N LYS A 55 -0.08 -29.66 -0.79
CA LYS A 55 -1.20 -30.13 0.02
C LYS A 55 -1.05 -31.60 0.34
N GLY A 56 -1.03 -31.91 1.64
CA GLY A 56 -0.91 -33.29 2.13
C GLY A 56 0.53 -33.72 2.43
N GLU A 57 1.55 -32.90 2.13
CA GLU A 57 2.96 -33.24 2.37
C GLU A 57 3.24 -33.67 3.83
N GLN A 58 2.59 -33.02 4.79
CA GLN A 58 2.76 -33.34 6.21
C GLN A 58 1.74 -34.37 6.73
N SER A 59 0.52 -34.39 6.19
CA SER A 59 -0.60 -35.18 6.76
C SER A 59 -0.95 -36.43 5.96
N GLY A 60 -0.33 -36.64 4.80
CA GLY A 60 -0.73 -37.67 3.82
C GLY A 60 -2.03 -37.37 3.05
N ASN A 61 -2.73 -36.28 3.38
CA ASN A 61 -4.02 -35.93 2.77
C ASN A 61 -3.84 -35.17 1.44
N PHE A 62 -3.26 -35.84 0.45
CA PHE A 62 -2.94 -35.27 -0.87
C PHE A 62 -4.18 -34.99 -1.71
N GLN A 63 -4.05 -34.09 -2.68
CA GLN A 63 -5.09 -33.77 -3.65
C GLN A 63 -4.56 -34.00 -5.05
N GLU A 64 -5.05 -35.03 -5.72
CA GLU A 64 -4.70 -35.35 -7.11
C GLU A 64 -5.60 -34.57 -8.06
N VAL A 65 -5.00 -33.73 -8.91
CA VAL A 65 -5.70 -32.85 -9.84
C VAL A 65 -6.31 -33.66 -10.98
N ARG A 66 -7.62 -33.50 -11.19
CA ARG A 66 -8.38 -34.09 -12.30
C ARG A 66 -8.59 -33.10 -13.43
N ALA A 67 -8.91 -31.85 -13.07
CA ALA A 67 -9.11 -30.77 -14.03
C ALA A 67 -8.88 -29.41 -13.36
N ILE A 68 -8.44 -28.44 -14.16
CA ILE A 68 -8.32 -27.04 -13.75
C ILE A 68 -9.17 -26.23 -14.74
N PHE A 69 -10.16 -25.52 -14.23
CA PHE A 69 -10.99 -24.58 -14.99
C PHE A 69 -10.61 -23.16 -14.60
N VAL A 70 -10.85 -22.24 -15.53
CA VAL A 70 -10.53 -20.82 -15.40
C VAL A 70 -11.84 -20.04 -15.60
N ASN A 71 -12.11 -19.03 -14.77
CA ASN A 71 -13.31 -18.18 -14.92
C ASN A 71 -13.21 -17.26 -16.16
N CYS A 72 -14.29 -16.54 -16.47
CA CYS A 72 -14.37 -15.68 -17.65
C CYS A 72 -13.39 -14.50 -17.67
N GLU A 73 -12.93 -14.05 -16.50
CA GLU A 73 -11.94 -12.96 -16.36
C GLU A 73 -10.50 -13.47 -16.21
N GLU A 74 -10.30 -14.79 -16.28
CA GLU A 74 -9.00 -15.44 -16.08
C GLU A 74 -8.34 -15.15 -14.71
N SER A 75 -9.13 -14.68 -13.75
CA SER A 75 -8.74 -14.18 -12.42
C SER A 75 -9.03 -15.15 -11.27
N SER A 76 -9.57 -16.33 -11.55
CA SER A 76 -9.74 -17.40 -10.56
C SER A 76 -9.72 -18.79 -11.18
N LEU A 77 -9.35 -19.78 -10.35
CA LEU A 77 -9.28 -21.18 -10.73
C LEU A 77 -10.33 -22.01 -9.99
N LEU A 78 -10.92 -22.98 -10.69
CA LEU A 78 -11.67 -24.08 -10.11
C LEU A 78 -10.90 -25.37 -10.36
N VAL A 79 -10.36 -25.96 -9.29
CA VAL A 79 -9.53 -27.18 -9.35
C VAL A 79 -10.37 -28.36 -8.87
N ARG A 80 -10.71 -29.27 -9.78
CA ARG A 80 -11.33 -30.55 -9.42
C ARG A 80 -10.25 -31.52 -9.01
N VAL A 81 -10.39 -32.10 -7.83
CA VAL A 81 -9.40 -33.03 -7.26
C VAL A 81 -10.04 -34.32 -6.82
N LYS A 82 -9.26 -35.41 -6.86
CA LYS A 82 -9.51 -36.57 -6.01
C LYS A 82 -8.77 -36.34 -4.69
N GLN A 83 -9.50 -36.15 -3.61
CA GLN A 83 -8.92 -36.07 -2.27
C GLN A 83 -8.46 -37.48 -1.84
N HIS A 84 -7.19 -37.60 -1.47
CA HIS A 84 -6.63 -38.77 -0.80
C HIS A 84 -6.58 -38.51 0.70
N GLY A 85 -6.88 -39.53 1.50
CA GLY A 85 -7.15 -39.37 2.94
C GLY A 85 -8.50 -38.70 3.22
N ASP A 86 -8.88 -38.65 4.50
CA ASP A 86 -10.27 -38.35 4.86
C ASP A 86 -10.58 -36.85 4.99
N ALA A 87 -9.56 -35.98 4.98
CA ALA A 87 -9.77 -34.56 5.24
C ALA A 87 -8.90 -33.58 4.45
N ALA A 88 -9.55 -32.58 3.86
CA ALA A 88 -8.89 -31.41 3.30
C ALA A 88 -8.51 -30.39 4.38
N CYS A 89 -9.28 -30.30 5.47
CA CYS A 89 -9.09 -29.35 6.56
C CYS A 89 -8.08 -29.85 7.60
N HIS A 90 -7.23 -28.95 8.11
CA HIS A 90 -6.28 -29.28 9.18
C HIS A 90 -6.95 -29.54 10.53
N ASP A 91 -8.18 -29.04 10.73
CA ASP A 91 -8.97 -29.32 11.93
C ASP A 91 -9.62 -30.71 11.91
N GLY A 92 -9.37 -31.51 10.87
CA GLY A 92 -9.86 -32.88 10.77
C GLY A 92 -11.23 -33.01 10.12
N TYR A 93 -11.61 -32.08 9.24
CA TYR A 93 -12.88 -32.15 8.50
C TYR A 93 -12.64 -32.39 7.02
N GLN A 94 -13.58 -33.08 6.37
CA GLN A 94 -13.53 -33.34 4.92
C GLN A 94 -13.40 -32.03 4.12
N SER A 95 -14.13 -31.00 4.53
CA SER A 95 -14.12 -29.66 3.95
C SER A 95 -13.80 -28.60 5.00
N CYS A 96 -13.13 -27.52 4.61
CA CYS A 96 -12.98 -26.32 5.43
C CYS A 96 -14.32 -25.63 5.74
N TYR A 97 -15.38 -25.93 4.98
CA TYR A 97 -16.72 -25.36 5.12
C TYR A 97 -17.61 -26.21 6.06
N TYR A 98 -17.06 -26.63 7.20
CA TYR A 98 -17.76 -27.46 8.20
C TYR A 98 -18.63 -26.66 9.18
N ARG A 99 -18.69 -25.33 9.05
CA ARG A 99 -19.51 -24.41 9.87
C ARG A 99 -20.45 -23.58 8.99
N GLN A 100 -21.69 -23.44 9.45
CA GLN A 100 -22.70 -22.55 8.88
C GLN A 100 -22.83 -21.29 9.75
N LEU A 101 -22.87 -20.12 9.12
CA LEU A 101 -23.24 -18.85 9.77
C LEU A 101 -24.76 -18.76 9.88
N LEU A 102 -25.28 -18.55 11.09
CA LEU A 102 -26.70 -18.42 11.40
C LEU A 102 -27.14 -16.94 11.39
N PRO A 103 -28.46 -16.64 11.31
CA PRO A 103 -28.97 -15.27 11.29
C PRO A 103 -28.67 -14.43 12.54
N ASP A 104 -28.26 -15.06 13.64
CA ASP A 104 -27.88 -14.43 14.90
C ASP A 104 -26.35 -14.28 15.04
N ASP A 105 -25.63 -14.38 13.93
CA ASP A 105 -24.15 -14.34 13.83
C ASP A 105 -23.43 -15.48 14.57
N SER A 106 -24.16 -16.49 15.07
CA SER A 106 -23.55 -17.69 15.64
C SER A 106 -23.13 -18.69 14.56
N TYR A 107 -22.21 -19.60 14.92
CA TYR A 107 -21.74 -20.66 14.02
C TYR A 107 -22.26 -22.02 14.46
N GLN A 108 -22.93 -22.72 13.55
CA GLN A 108 -23.32 -24.12 13.73
C GLN A 108 -22.34 -25.04 13.01
N GLN A 109 -21.79 -26.04 13.70
CA GLN A 109 -21.03 -27.10 13.04
C GLN A 109 -21.97 -28.04 12.28
N ILE A 110 -21.73 -28.20 10.98
CA ILE A 110 -22.51 -29.05 10.09
C ILE A 110 -21.70 -30.24 9.54
N GLY A 111 -20.36 -30.20 9.68
CA GLY A 111 -19.47 -31.29 9.28
C GLY A 111 -19.12 -32.23 10.43
N GLU A 112 -18.91 -33.51 10.11
CA GLU A 112 -18.34 -34.49 11.04
C GLU A 112 -16.82 -34.43 11.00
N ARG A 113 -16.19 -34.52 12.19
CA ARG A 113 -14.73 -34.53 12.32
C ARG A 113 -14.23 -35.95 12.10
N VAL A 114 -13.36 -36.14 11.12
CA VAL A 114 -12.82 -37.44 10.67
C VAL A 114 -11.45 -37.78 11.25
N PHE A 115 -10.69 -36.81 11.78
CA PHE A 115 -9.44 -37.08 12.53
C PHE A 115 -9.18 -36.04 13.64
N ASP A 116 -8.36 -36.39 14.63
CA ASP A 116 -7.85 -35.43 15.63
C ASP A 116 -6.51 -34.81 15.17
N PRO A 117 -6.42 -33.48 15.00
CA PRO A 117 -5.19 -32.79 14.62
C PRO A 117 -4.02 -33.06 15.57
N ALA A 118 -4.29 -33.27 16.87
CA ALA A 118 -3.23 -33.55 17.84
C ALA A 118 -2.54 -34.89 17.57
N GLU A 119 -3.23 -35.86 16.96
CA GLU A 119 -2.70 -37.18 16.60
C GLU A 119 -1.99 -37.17 15.23
N VAL A 120 -2.38 -36.26 14.33
CA VAL A 120 -1.79 -36.15 12.98
C VAL A 120 -0.56 -35.23 12.95
N TYR A 121 -0.52 -34.21 13.82
CA TYR A 121 0.53 -33.17 13.82
C TYR A 121 1.45 -33.22 15.05
N THR A 122 1.58 -34.38 15.72
CA THR A 122 2.18 -34.54 17.06
C THR A 122 3.70 -34.28 17.19
N GLN A 123 4.42 -33.95 16.12
CA GLN A 123 5.87 -33.65 16.19
C GLN A 123 6.20 -32.23 15.72
N LEU A 124 5.87 -31.23 16.54
CA LEU A 124 6.49 -29.90 16.48
C LEU A 124 6.73 -29.26 17.87
N GLN A 125 6.79 -30.09 18.92
CA GLN A 125 7.34 -29.65 20.20
C GLN A 125 8.46 -30.61 20.62
N ALA A 126 9.68 -30.07 20.74
CA ALA A 126 10.92 -30.68 21.22
C ALA A 126 11.79 -31.50 20.24
N HIS A 127 12.56 -30.79 19.41
CA HIS A 127 13.98 -31.12 19.18
C HIS A 127 14.78 -29.82 19.16
N PRO A 128 15.85 -29.65 19.96
CA PRO A 128 16.75 -28.51 19.82
C PRO A 128 17.51 -28.71 18.51
N VAL A 129 17.13 -27.95 17.50
CA VAL A 129 17.97 -27.77 16.31
C VAL A 129 19.21 -27.05 16.81
N GLU A 130 20.41 -27.60 16.54
CA GLU A 130 21.63 -26.80 16.63
C GLU A 130 21.44 -25.59 15.72
N GLU A 131 21.17 -24.43 16.33
CA GLU A 131 21.03 -23.16 15.65
C GLU A 131 22.38 -22.80 15.03
N LYS A 132 22.56 -23.19 13.76
CA LYS A 132 23.26 -22.30 12.86
C LYS A 132 22.31 -21.14 12.61
N GLU A 133 22.69 -19.97 13.11
CA GLU A 133 22.03 -18.69 12.88
C GLU A 133 21.69 -18.54 11.38
N HIS A 134 20.45 -18.86 11.02
CA HIS A 134 19.87 -18.52 9.73
C HIS A 134 18.56 -17.83 10.03
N GLU A 135 18.50 -16.55 9.65
CA GLU A 135 17.34 -15.68 9.79
C GLU A 135 16.09 -16.39 9.26
N SER A 136 15.03 -16.40 10.06
CA SER A 136 13.77 -17.02 9.67
C SER A 136 13.19 -16.32 8.42
N PRO A 137 12.42 -17.01 7.56
CA PRO A 137 11.78 -16.38 6.39
C PRO A 137 10.89 -15.18 6.74
N ALA A 138 10.34 -15.12 7.96
CA ALA A 138 9.60 -13.98 8.47
C ALA A 138 10.53 -12.80 8.82
N GLN A 139 11.71 -13.05 9.37
CA GLN A 139 12.76 -12.04 9.55
C GLN A 139 13.26 -11.53 8.20
N ILE A 140 13.57 -12.43 7.26
CA ILE A 140 13.99 -12.05 5.90
C ILE A 140 12.91 -11.23 5.18
N MET A 141 11.62 -11.58 5.32
CA MET A 141 10.53 -10.80 4.74
C MET A 141 10.34 -9.46 5.47
N ALA A 142 10.39 -9.44 6.80
CA ALA A 142 10.32 -8.20 7.57
C ALA A 142 11.49 -7.28 7.22
N GLU A 143 12.69 -7.81 7.04
CA GLU A 143 13.87 -7.09 6.57
C GLU A 143 13.74 -6.64 5.13
N LYS A 144 13.18 -7.46 4.23
CA LYS A 144 12.90 -7.03 2.85
C LYS A 144 11.84 -5.93 2.79
N VAL A 145 10.76 -6.03 3.56
CA VAL A 145 9.74 -4.98 3.65
C VAL A 145 10.31 -3.73 4.32
N ALA A 146 11.08 -3.88 5.39
CA ALA A 146 11.77 -2.77 6.04
C ALA A 146 12.77 -2.12 5.08
N LYS A 147 13.48 -2.92 4.28
CA LYS A 147 14.39 -2.43 3.25
C LYS A 147 13.64 -1.70 2.15
N VAL A 148 12.55 -2.24 1.61
CA VAL A 148 11.72 -1.55 0.60
C VAL A 148 11.15 -0.25 1.18
N ARG A 149 10.65 -0.26 2.41
CA ARG A 149 10.19 0.98 3.08
C ARG A 149 11.32 1.98 3.29
N ALA A 150 12.51 1.52 3.64
CA ALA A 150 13.69 2.37 3.77
C ALA A 150 14.11 2.94 2.41
N ASP A 151 14.09 2.12 1.36
CA ASP A 151 14.41 2.51 -0.01
C ASP A 151 13.40 3.57 -0.51
N VAL A 152 12.09 3.35 -0.35
CA VAL A 152 11.05 4.34 -0.67
C VAL A 152 11.23 5.62 0.16
N LYS A 153 11.53 5.50 1.45
CA LYS A 153 11.78 6.67 2.30
C LYS A 153 12.98 7.48 1.80
N THR A 154 14.09 6.81 1.50
CA THR A 154 15.31 7.46 0.99
C THR A 154 15.06 8.08 -0.38
N GLN A 155 14.38 7.39 -1.29
CA GLN A 155 14.04 7.89 -2.61
C GLN A 155 13.12 9.12 -2.53
N LEU A 156 12.06 9.05 -1.73
CA LEU A 156 11.16 10.20 -1.52
C LEU A 156 11.89 11.38 -0.87
N GLU A 157 12.78 11.11 0.09
CA GLU A 157 13.61 12.14 0.71
C GLU A 157 14.50 12.83 -0.33
N ASP A 158 15.22 12.07 -1.15
CA ASP A 158 16.09 12.60 -2.21
C ASP A 158 15.30 13.45 -3.22
N GLN A 159 14.15 12.95 -3.68
CA GLN A 159 13.27 13.65 -4.62
C GLN A 159 12.76 14.98 -4.03
N LEU A 160 12.22 14.96 -2.81
CA LEU A 160 11.69 16.16 -2.16
C LEU A 160 12.81 17.14 -1.78
N ARG A 161 14.02 16.67 -1.43
CA ARG A 161 15.19 17.54 -1.22
C ARG A 161 15.61 18.23 -2.50
N GLN A 162 15.63 17.51 -3.61
CA GLN A 162 15.96 18.06 -4.93
C GLN A 162 14.93 19.13 -5.34
N LEU A 163 13.64 18.84 -5.18
CA LEU A 163 12.57 19.82 -5.41
C LEU A 163 12.74 21.05 -4.52
N TYR A 164 12.83 20.86 -3.20
CA TYR A 164 12.94 21.98 -2.27
C TYR A 164 14.19 22.84 -2.50
N GLY A 165 15.30 22.21 -2.92
CA GLY A 165 16.51 22.91 -3.33
C GLY A 165 16.29 23.92 -4.46
N VAL A 166 15.38 23.64 -5.40
CA VAL A 166 15.00 24.59 -6.46
C VAL A 166 14.29 25.81 -5.86
N TYR A 167 13.37 25.64 -4.91
CA TYR A 167 12.67 26.75 -4.25
C TYR A 167 13.63 27.61 -3.40
N VAL A 168 14.58 26.98 -2.73
CA VAL A 168 15.64 27.68 -1.99
C VAL A 168 16.53 28.47 -2.96
N TYR A 169 16.92 27.87 -4.08
CA TYR A 169 17.70 28.56 -5.11
C TYR A 169 16.96 29.77 -5.69
N LEU A 170 15.68 29.63 -6.04
CA LEU A 170 14.86 30.73 -6.57
C LEU A 170 14.60 31.83 -5.53
N ARG A 171 14.57 31.50 -4.23
CA ARG A 171 14.50 32.49 -3.16
C ARG A 171 15.80 33.27 -3.04
N ASP A 172 16.94 32.59 -3.11
CA ASP A 172 18.26 33.19 -2.88
C ASP A 172 18.82 33.90 -4.14
N ASN A 173 18.25 33.62 -5.31
CA ASN A 173 18.63 34.20 -6.59
C ASN A 173 17.40 34.81 -7.27
N ASP A 174 17.38 36.13 -7.41
CA ASP A 174 16.27 36.82 -8.05
C ASP A 174 16.23 36.58 -9.56
N LEU A 175 15.30 35.71 -9.98
CA LEU A 175 14.97 35.39 -11.37
C LEU A 175 13.52 35.80 -11.67
N SER A 176 13.01 36.86 -11.03
CA SER A 176 11.59 37.25 -11.10
C SER A 176 11.12 37.65 -12.51
N THR A 177 12.05 38.00 -13.41
CA THR A 177 11.76 38.26 -14.83
C THR A 177 11.52 36.99 -15.67
N GLU A 178 11.94 35.83 -15.16
CA GLU A 178 11.94 34.56 -15.90
C GLU A 178 11.10 33.47 -15.21
N SER A 179 10.88 33.59 -13.90
CA SER A 179 10.19 32.59 -13.07
C SER A 179 9.10 33.22 -12.21
N ASN A 180 7.85 32.78 -12.41
CA ASN A 180 6.74 33.18 -11.57
C ASN A 180 6.96 32.77 -10.10
N THR A 181 7.57 31.61 -9.86
CA THR A 181 7.90 31.13 -8.51
C THR A 181 8.95 32.01 -7.84
N SER A 182 9.98 32.45 -8.58
CA SER A 182 10.93 33.46 -8.09
C SER A 182 10.20 34.76 -7.74
N ARG A 183 9.37 35.26 -8.67
CA ARG A 183 8.59 36.48 -8.44
C ARG A 183 7.76 36.39 -7.17
N LEU A 184 7.05 35.28 -6.94
CA LEU A 184 6.27 35.07 -5.72
C LEU A 184 7.15 35.09 -4.45
N LEU A 185 8.35 34.51 -4.48
CA LEU A 185 9.28 34.48 -3.33
C LEU A 185 9.90 35.85 -3.01
N HIS A 186 10.06 36.73 -4.01
CA HIS A 186 10.63 38.07 -3.84
C HIS A 186 9.59 39.17 -3.62
N GLU A 187 8.37 39.01 -4.16
CA GLU A 187 7.25 39.95 -3.96
C GLU A 187 6.43 39.65 -2.70
N SER A 188 6.44 38.40 -2.19
CA SER A 188 5.77 38.08 -0.95
C SER A 188 6.38 38.90 0.20
N ASN A 189 5.55 39.69 0.89
CA ASN A 189 5.95 40.26 2.15
C ASN A 189 6.29 39.10 3.09
N LYS A 190 7.54 38.99 3.55
CA LYS A 190 8.03 37.85 4.34
C LYS A 190 7.24 37.61 5.63
N GLU A 191 6.40 38.57 6.02
CA GLU A 191 5.57 38.54 7.23
C GLU A 191 4.09 38.22 6.97
N ASP A 192 3.62 38.24 5.71
CA ASP A 192 2.22 38.01 5.34
C ASP A 192 2.08 36.84 4.36
N HIS A 193 1.69 35.69 4.90
CA HIS A 193 1.47 34.46 4.15
C HIS A 193 0.03 34.29 3.65
N SER A 194 -0.85 35.27 3.84
CA SER A 194 -2.29 35.13 3.55
C SER A 194 -2.58 34.72 2.10
N TYR A 195 -1.87 35.32 1.13
CA TYR A 195 -2.02 34.96 -0.28
C TYR A 195 -1.61 33.50 -0.56
N LEU A 196 -0.43 33.09 -0.08
CA LEU A 196 0.07 31.73 -0.27
C LEU A 196 -0.80 30.70 0.44
N ALA A 197 -1.27 31.02 1.65
CA ALA A 197 -2.18 30.18 2.42
C ALA A 197 -3.56 30.05 1.76
N SER A 198 -4.08 31.12 1.14
CA SER A 198 -5.32 31.05 0.37
C SER A 198 -5.18 30.13 -0.84
N ARG A 199 -4.06 30.21 -1.56
CA ARG A 199 -3.80 29.32 -2.69
C ARG A 199 -3.63 27.86 -2.27
N LEU A 200 -2.92 27.62 -1.16
CA LEU A 200 -2.86 26.29 -0.55
C LEU A 200 -4.25 25.77 -0.17
N ALA A 201 -5.15 26.62 0.33
CA ALA A 201 -6.51 26.23 0.67
C ALA A 201 -7.31 25.78 -0.56
N ASP A 202 -7.16 26.47 -1.69
CA ASP A 202 -7.77 26.09 -2.97
C ASP A 202 -7.28 24.69 -3.38
N GLU A 203 -5.96 24.47 -3.45
CA GLU A 203 -5.43 23.16 -3.90
C GLU A 203 -5.75 22.02 -2.92
N LEU A 204 -5.79 22.29 -1.60
CA LEU A 204 -6.20 21.29 -0.61
C LEU A 204 -7.69 20.92 -0.74
N GLN A 205 -8.53 21.84 -1.22
CA GLN A 205 -9.91 21.53 -1.53
C GLN A 205 -9.98 20.70 -2.81
N GLU A 206 -9.27 21.08 -3.88
CA GLU A 206 -9.23 20.32 -5.13
C GLU A 206 -8.72 18.87 -4.91
N LEU A 207 -7.64 18.69 -4.14
CA LEU A 207 -7.13 17.37 -3.76
C LEU A 207 -8.18 16.53 -3.00
N SER A 208 -8.96 17.17 -2.13
CA SER A 208 -10.05 16.51 -1.39
C SER A 208 -11.19 16.11 -2.32
N ASP A 209 -11.56 16.99 -3.25
CA ASP A 209 -12.66 16.77 -4.19
C ASP A 209 -12.34 15.65 -5.20
N VAL A 210 -11.04 15.43 -5.49
CA VAL A 210 -10.60 14.23 -6.24
C VAL A 210 -10.93 12.94 -5.48
N GLN A 211 -10.81 12.94 -4.15
CA GLN A 211 -11.09 11.74 -3.34
C GLN A 211 -12.58 11.44 -3.23
N THR A 212 -13.43 12.47 -3.25
CA THR A 212 -14.90 12.32 -3.25
C THR A 212 -15.46 12.05 -4.64
N GLY A 213 -14.65 12.24 -5.70
CA GLY A 213 -15.07 12.13 -7.10
C GLY A 213 -15.81 13.37 -7.60
N GLU A 214 -15.82 14.46 -6.84
CA GLU A 214 -16.40 15.75 -7.21
C GLU A 214 -15.49 16.53 -8.18
N HIS A 215 -14.20 16.19 -8.21
CA HIS A 215 -13.21 16.75 -9.12
C HIS A 215 -12.52 15.63 -9.92
N VAL A 216 -12.82 15.51 -11.22
CA VAL A 216 -12.23 14.50 -12.10
C VAL A 216 -11.91 15.12 -13.46
N HIS A 217 -10.69 14.90 -13.94
CA HIS A 217 -10.21 15.32 -15.25
C HIS A 217 -9.80 14.13 -16.09
N SER A 218 -8.85 13.33 -15.59
CA SER A 218 -8.22 12.24 -16.34
C SER A 218 -8.39 10.88 -15.68
N GLY A 219 -8.64 10.86 -14.37
CA GLY A 219 -8.76 9.64 -13.58
C GLY A 219 -8.31 9.91 -12.15
N ARG A 220 -8.91 9.23 -11.18
CA ARG A 220 -8.66 9.48 -9.76
C ARG A 220 -7.18 9.38 -9.40
N GLU A 221 -6.45 8.41 -9.97
CA GLU A 221 -5.04 8.22 -9.72
C GLU A 221 -4.18 9.37 -10.26
N SER A 222 -4.37 9.76 -11.52
CA SER A 222 -3.61 10.83 -12.17
C SER A 222 -3.96 12.20 -11.62
N ASP A 223 -5.23 12.43 -11.30
CA ASP A 223 -5.70 13.68 -10.71
C ASP A 223 -5.18 13.80 -9.26
N THR A 224 -5.09 12.69 -8.49
CA THR A 224 -4.46 12.70 -7.15
C THR A 224 -2.98 13.06 -7.22
N ILE A 225 -2.24 12.55 -8.22
CA ILE A 225 -0.84 12.89 -8.42
C ILE A 225 -0.68 14.37 -8.77
N LEU A 226 -1.51 14.89 -9.68
CA LEU A 226 -1.49 16.29 -10.09
C LEU A 226 -1.82 17.21 -8.92
N GLU A 227 -2.95 17.02 -8.25
CA GLU A 227 -3.37 17.89 -7.14
C GLU A 227 -2.43 17.78 -5.93
N GLY A 228 -1.89 16.59 -5.67
CA GLY A 228 -0.84 16.42 -4.66
C GLY A 228 0.41 17.24 -4.97
N SER A 229 0.78 17.34 -6.24
CA SER A 229 1.88 18.17 -6.75
C SER A 229 1.59 19.68 -6.56
N GLN A 230 0.36 20.12 -6.85
CA GLN A 230 -0.06 21.51 -6.64
C GLN A 230 -0.04 21.91 -5.17
N VAL A 231 -0.54 21.05 -4.27
CA VAL A 231 -0.43 21.25 -2.81
C VAL A 231 1.04 21.32 -2.38
N GLY A 232 1.88 20.39 -2.86
CA GLY A 232 3.32 20.36 -2.57
C GLY A 232 4.03 21.65 -2.99
N TYR A 233 3.68 22.20 -4.16
CA TYR A 233 4.20 23.46 -4.68
C TYR A 233 3.96 24.63 -3.72
N TRP A 234 2.74 24.79 -3.19
CA TRP A 234 2.43 25.89 -2.27
C TRP A 234 3.04 25.69 -0.89
N LEU A 235 3.11 24.45 -0.40
CA LEU A 235 3.81 24.13 0.85
C LEU A 235 5.30 24.48 0.75
N PHE A 236 5.97 24.15 -0.35
CA PHE A 236 7.37 24.52 -0.55
C PHE A 236 7.60 26.02 -0.74
N LEU A 237 6.67 26.74 -1.39
CA LEU A 237 6.69 28.20 -1.42
C LEU A 237 6.61 28.79 -0.01
N LEU A 238 5.66 28.33 0.81
CA LEU A 238 5.49 28.77 2.20
C LEU A 238 6.73 28.48 3.04
N ALA A 239 7.29 27.26 2.93
CA ALA A 239 8.51 26.89 3.63
C ALA A 239 9.71 27.73 3.21
N SER A 240 9.88 27.97 1.90
CA SER A 240 10.99 28.76 1.35
C SER A 240 10.88 30.24 1.75
N ALA A 241 9.69 30.85 1.60
CA ALA A 241 9.40 32.23 2.01
C ALA A 241 9.64 32.44 3.51
N SER A 242 9.27 31.45 4.33
CA SER A 242 9.50 31.43 5.79
C SER A 242 10.93 31.08 6.18
N THR A 243 11.81 30.79 5.23
CA THR A 243 13.21 30.37 5.45
C THR A 243 13.33 29.15 6.37
N ILE A 244 12.39 28.20 6.27
CA ILE A 244 12.36 26.99 7.12
C ILE A 244 13.22 25.89 6.47
N PRO A 245 14.28 25.40 7.14
CA PRO A 245 15.12 24.33 6.59
C PRO A 245 14.33 23.03 6.36
N TYR A 246 14.70 22.27 5.32
CA TYR A 246 14.06 20.99 4.97
C TYR A 246 13.93 20.04 6.18
N ASP A 247 15.02 19.85 6.93
CA ASP A 247 15.08 18.90 8.04
C ASP A 247 14.15 19.28 9.20
N THR A 248 13.77 20.56 9.30
CA THR A 248 12.89 21.05 10.35
C THR A 248 11.46 20.57 10.17
N PHE A 249 10.94 20.56 8.93
CA PHE A 249 9.58 20.08 8.65
C PHE A 249 9.54 18.67 8.05
N ALA A 250 10.67 18.14 7.57
CA ALA A 250 10.85 16.75 7.13
C ALA A 250 9.69 16.23 6.25
N PRO A 251 9.44 16.84 5.08
CA PRO A 251 8.22 16.61 4.29
C PRO A 251 8.07 15.15 3.85
N HIS A 252 9.16 14.45 3.55
CA HIS A 252 9.16 13.02 3.23
C HIS A 252 8.58 12.18 4.38
N SER A 253 8.95 12.49 5.63
CA SER A 253 8.46 11.77 6.80
C SER A 253 6.99 12.10 7.05
N ALA A 254 6.61 13.37 6.97
CA ALA A 254 5.22 13.79 7.14
C ALA A 254 4.28 13.19 6.08
N LEU A 255 4.72 13.11 4.83
CA LEU A 255 3.97 12.48 3.75
C LEU A 255 3.79 10.98 4.00
N LEU A 256 4.86 10.26 4.37
CA LEU A 256 4.75 8.83 4.71
C LEU A 256 3.88 8.58 5.94
N GLU A 257 3.94 9.43 6.96
CA GLU A 257 3.02 9.35 8.12
C GLU A 257 1.56 9.46 7.70
N GLY A 258 1.24 10.33 6.74
CA GLY A 258 -0.10 10.45 6.17
C GLY A 258 -0.50 9.23 5.32
N TYR A 259 0.44 8.70 4.55
CA TYR A 259 0.25 7.54 3.69
C TYR A 259 -0.03 6.27 4.50
N GLU A 260 0.69 6.08 5.60
CA GLU A 260 0.56 4.90 6.48
C GLU A 260 -0.49 5.09 7.59
N GLY A 261 -0.94 6.32 7.83
CA GLY A 261 -1.72 6.71 9.01
C GLY A 261 -3.19 6.26 9.02
N GLY A 262 -3.76 5.88 7.88
CA GLY A 262 -5.12 5.33 7.80
C GLY A 262 -6.22 6.29 8.31
N TYR A 263 -6.09 7.59 8.03
CA TYR A 263 -7.03 8.60 8.55
C TYR A 263 -8.45 8.44 8.01
N SER A 264 -9.44 8.63 8.89
CA SER A 264 -10.85 8.74 8.51
C SER A 264 -11.13 10.08 7.83
N GLU A 265 -12.21 10.17 7.06
CA GLU A 265 -12.65 11.42 6.42
C GLU A 265 -12.84 12.56 7.42
N ALA A 266 -13.44 12.27 8.59
CA ALA A 266 -13.60 13.25 9.65
C ALA A 266 -12.25 13.80 10.14
N ARG A 267 -11.24 12.93 10.29
CA ARG A 267 -9.90 13.36 10.71
C ARG A 267 -9.22 14.22 9.64
N VAL A 268 -9.44 13.93 8.36
CA VAL A 268 -8.88 14.69 7.24
C VAL A 268 -9.45 16.11 7.20
N ILE A 269 -10.75 16.27 7.43
CA ILE A 269 -11.40 17.59 7.53
C ILE A 269 -10.78 18.40 8.67
N GLU A 270 -10.56 17.79 9.84
CA GLU A 270 -9.88 18.43 10.97
C GLU A 270 -8.45 18.83 10.61
N LEU A 271 -7.66 17.91 10.05
CA LEU A 271 -6.26 18.16 9.66
C LEU A 271 -6.17 19.28 8.63
N ARG A 272 -7.09 19.36 7.67
CA ARG A 272 -7.14 20.45 6.69
C ARG A 272 -7.39 21.79 7.36
N GLN A 273 -8.34 21.86 8.29
CA GLN A 273 -8.59 23.07 9.05
C GLN A 273 -7.39 23.45 9.94
N GLU A 274 -6.77 22.48 10.62
CA GLU A 274 -5.57 22.68 11.43
C GLU A 274 -4.40 23.20 10.57
N CYS A 275 -4.21 22.65 9.38
CA CYS A 275 -3.19 23.06 8.42
C CYS A 275 -3.34 24.54 8.06
N LEU A 276 -4.52 24.95 7.62
CA LEU A 276 -4.79 26.32 7.19
C LEU A 276 -4.70 27.33 8.34
N THR A 277 -5.23 26.99 9.52
CA THR A 277 -5.13 27.87 10.70
C THR A 277 -3.68 28.05 11.15
N SER A 278 -2.82 27.06 10.92
CA SER A 278 -1.40 27.15 11.29
C SER A 278 -0.65 28.24 10.52
N PHE A 279 -1.07 28.54 9.29
CA PHE A 279 -0.47 29.62 8.46
C PHE A 279 -1.05 31.01 8.73
N ALA A 280 -2.09 31.12 9.56
CA ALA A 280 -2.60 32.41 10.04
C ALA A 280 -1.68 33.03 11.13
N SER A 281 -0.77 32.24 11.69
CA SER A 281 0.22 32.68 12.67
C SER A 281 1.52 33.10 12.00
N GLN A 282 2.22 34.07 12.60
CA GLN A 282 3.62 34.40 12.26
C GLN A 282 4.63 33.55 13.04
N ASP A 283 4.16 32.66 13.92
CA ASP A 283 5.00 31.74 14.68
C ASP A 283 5.55 30.63 13.78
N GLN A 284 6.87 30.51 13.70
CA GLN A 284 7.55 29.48 12.92
C GLN A 284 7.14 28.07 13.34
N GLU A 285 6.86 27.83 14.63
CA GLU A 285 6.45 26.49 15.09
C GLU A 285 5.08 26.11 14.51
N GLN A 286 4.15 27.06 14.45
CA GLN A 286 2.86 26.85 13.78
C GLN A 286 3.05 26.61 12.29
N ILE A 287 3.86 27.41 11.60
CA ILE A 287 4.12 27.22 10.17
C ILE A 287 4.70 25.81 9.91
N ILE A 288 5.65 25.35 10.72
CA ILE A 288 6.21 23.99 10.63
C ILE A 288 5.12 22.93 10.83
N LYS A 289 4.21 23.12 11.80
CA LYS A 289 3.05 22.23 12.00
C LYS A 289 2.13 22.20 10.77
N GLY A 290 1.84 23.37 10.19
CA GLY A 290 1.05 23.49 8.97
C GLY A 290 1.69 22.76 7.80
N LEU A 291 3.00 22.96 7.59
CA LEU A 291 3.77 22.27 6.55
C LEU A 291 3.69 20.76 6.68
N ARG A 292 3.96 20.22 7.88
CA ARG A 292 3.87 18.78 8.16
C ARG A 292 2.47 18.24 7.87
N THR A 293 1.45 18.92 8.41
CA THR A 293 0.05 18.52 8.20
C THR A 293 -0.32 18.51 6.72
N GLY A 294 0.10 19.51 5.95
CA GLY A 294 -0.12 19.58 4.51
C GLY A 294 0.50 18.40 3.76
N PHE A 295 1.74 18.04 4.05
CA PHE A 295 2.38 16.87 3.44
C PHE A 295 1.71 15.55 3.86
N SER A 296 1.25 15.43 5.11
CA SER A 296 0.46 14.27 5.54
C SER A 296 -0.87 14.15 4.78
N LEU A 297 -1.52 15.25 4.43
CA LEU A 297 -2.74 15.22 3.60
C LEU A 297 -2.47 14.73 2.17
N ILE A 298 -1.33 15.09 1.57
CA ILE A 298 -0.88 14.53 0.29
C ILE A 298 -0.68 13.02 0.41
N GLY A 299 0.01 12.57 1.46
CA GLY A 299 0.25 11.15 1.71
C GLY A 299 -1.05 10.36 1.86
N TRP A 300 -1.99 10.87 2.65
CA TRP A 300 -3.31 10.27 2.80
C TRP A 300 -4.06 10.16 1.46
N ALA A 301 -4.06 11.21 0.64
CA ALA A 301 -4.72 11.19 -0.66
C ALA A 301 -4.09 10.14 -1.60
N CYS A 302 -2.76 10.03 -1.60
CA CYS A 302 -2.05 9.00 -2.36
C CYS A 302 -2.47 7.58 -1.93
N ALA A 303 -2.58 7.34 -0.61
CA ALA A 303 -3.03 6.05 -0.09
C ALA A 303 -4.48 5.74 -0.48
N GLN A 304 -5.38 6.73 -0.44
CA GLN A 304 -6.78 6.58 -0.82
C GLN A 304 -6.98 6.27 -2.31
N ALA A 305 -6.15 6.85 -3.17
CA ALA A 305 -6.17 6.61 -4.60
C ALA A 305 -5.37 5.37 -5.03
N GLY A 306 -4.66 4.71 -4.10
CA GLY A 306 -3.84 3.53 -4.41
C GLY A 306 -2.60 3.85 -5.26
N VAL A 307 -2.07 5.07 -5.19
CA VAL A 307 -0.86 5.50 -5.92
C VAL A 307 0.36 5.52 -5.00
N SER A 308 1.57 5.56 -5.59
CA SER A 308 2.82 5.66 -4.80
C SER A 308 2.90 7.01 -4.07
N PRO A 309 3.42 7.07 -2.82
CA PRO A 309 3.71 8.34 -2.14
C PRO A 309 4.75 9.21 -2.88
N GLU A 310 5.53 8.62 -3.80
CA GLU A 310 6.53 9.31 -4.63
C GLU A 310 5.89 10.02 -5.84
N GLY A 311 4.69 9.62 -6.24
CA GLY A 311 4.04 10.05 -7.48
C GLY A 311 3.99 11.57 -7.68
N PRO A 312 3.51 12.36 -6.69
CA PRO A 312 3.51 13.82 -6.80
C PRO A 312 4.91 14.43 -6.99
N ALA A 313 5.92 13.93 -6.27
CA ALA A 313 7.29 14.43 -6.36
C ALA A 313 7.93 14.06 -7.71
N GLU A 314 7.71 12.85 -8.19
CA GLU A 314 8.15 12.39 -9.51
C GLU A 314 7.53 13.22 -10.64
N PHE A 315 6.24 13.54 -10.51
CA PHE A 315 5.56 14.41 -11.46
C PHE A 315 6.21 15.79 -11.53
N ASP A 316 6.44 16.44 -10.39
CA ASP A 316 7.08 17.76 -10.33
C ASP A 316 8.51 17.73 -10.88
N LEU A 317 9.32 16.72 -10.51
CA LEU A 317 10.68 16.56 -11.01
C LEU A 317 10.71 16.37 -12.54
N ALA A 318 9.76 15.61 -13.09
CA ALA A 318 9.63 15.46 -14.54
C ALA A 318 9.26 16.79 -15.22
N GLN A 319 8.37 17.59 -14.62
CA GLN A 319 8.04 18.94 -15.11
C GLN A 319 9.26 19.87 -15.06
N MET A 320 10.01 19.85 -13.98
CA MET A 320 11.20 20.69 -13.79
C MET A 320 12.36 20.29 -14.71
N SER A 321 12.55 18.99 -14.92
CA SER A 321 13.56 18.46 -15.85
C SER A 321 13.28 18.90 -17.29
N ARG A 322 12.01 18.88 -17.73
CA ARG A 322 11.60 19.42 -19.04
C ARG A 322 11.90 20.92 -19.20
N LYS A 323 11.91 21.67 -18.10
CA LYS A 323 12.26 23.09 -18.05
C LYS A 323 13.76 23.34 -17.85
N GLY A 324 14.58 22.29 -17.71
CA GLY A 324 16.02 22.38 -17.48
C GLY A 324 16.42 22.89 -16.09
N LEU A 325 15.50 22.91 -15.14
CA LEU A 325 15.75 23.35 -13.75
C LEU A 325 16.42 22.27 -12.90
N VAL A 326 16.26 21.01 -13.31
CA VAL A 326 16.80 19.83 -12.66
C VAL A 326 17.44 18.94 -13.73
N LYS A 327 18.57 18.31 -13.40
CA LYS A 327 19.31 17.38 -14.28
C LYS A 327 19.07 15.94 -13.88
#